data_AF-A0A225UYK8-F1
#
_entry.id   AF-A0A225UYK8-F1
#
_cell.length_a   1.000
_cell.length_b   1.000
_cell.length_c   1.000
_cell.angle_alpha   90.00
_cell.angle_beta   90.00
_cell.angle_gamma   90.00
#
_symmetry.space_group_name_H-M   'P 1'
#
loop_
_entity.id
_entity.type
_entity.pdbx_description
1 polymer ?
#
loop_
_entity_poly.entity_id
_entity_poly.type
_entity_poly.pdbx_seq_one_letter_code
_entity_poly.pdbx_strand_id
1 'polypeptide(L)'
;MKFILSLFFSTEEGYRVSGIEALCITLERLAYLSRWRDLLEKYGRSSSNLSSVFYYVCKHLSTRCSLLLGVDWNRISPSLENFVSPVHVKEATLFNVWGFIDGPFGAFVAQGTVCSRELCTVGHRRSQGVKHQSITTPDGIIAHMYGPAEGCSCGEVDSKITDRE
;
A
#
# COMPACT_ATOMS: atom_id res chain seq x y z
N MET A 1 -4.14 -7.93 20.56
CA MET A 1 -4.78 -8.79 19.52
C MET A 1 -3.97 -10.07 19.38
N LYS A 2 -4.61 -11.25 19.36
CA LYS A 2 -3.96 -12.51 18.93
C LYS A 2 -4.40 -12.78 17.49
N PHE A 3 -3.46 -12.81 16.54
CA PHE A 3 -3.72 -13.31 15.20
C PHE A 3 -3.76 -14.83 15.26
N ILE A 4 -4.92 -15.42 14.97
CA ILE A 4 -5.12 -16.87 15.00
C ILE A 4 -5.66 -17.25 13.64
N LEU A 5 -4.81 -17.88 12.83
CA LEU A 5 -5.21 -18.54 11.59
C LEU A 5 -5.48 -20.00 11.91
N SER A 6 -6.54 -20.57 11.34
CA SER A 6 -6.86 -21.99 11.50
C SER A 6 -5.70 -22.86 11.02
N LEU A 7 -5.43 -23.98 11.71
CA LEU A 7 -4.38 -24.92 11.34
C LEU A 7 -4.52 -25.41 9.89
N PHE A 8 -5.77 -25.56 9.43
CA PHE A 8 -6.14 -25.78 8.04
C PHE A 8 -7.39 -24.96 7.72
N PHE A 9 -7.49 -24.49 6.49
CA PHE A 9 -8.71 -23.88 5.97
C PHE A 9 -8.92 -24.28 4.50
N SER A 10 -10.15 -24.09 4.04
CA SER A 10 -10.53 -24.25 2.64
C SER A 10 -10.91 -22.90 2.05
N THR A 11 -10.43 -22.60 0.85
CA THR A 11 -10.88 -21.42 0.09
C THR A 11 -12.29 -21.65 -0.48
N GLU A 12 -12.93 -20.59 -0.98
CA GLU A 12 -14.27 -20.67 -1.59
C GLU A 12 -14.30 -21.59 -2.82
N GLU A 13 -13.16 -21.73 -3.50
CA GLU A 13 -12.92 -22.59 -4.66
C GLU A 13 -12.59 -24.04 -4.28
N GLY A 14 -12.55 -24.36 -2.98
CA GLY A 14 -12.34 -25.73 -2.48
C GLY A 14 -10.88 -26.14 -2.27
N TYR A 15 -9.92 -25.23 -2.38
CA TYR A 15 -8.52 -25.55 -2.11
C TYR A 15 -8.25 -25.67 -0.62
N ARG A 16 -7.71 -26.82 -0.19
CA ARG A 16 -7.34 -27.07 1.21
C ARG A 16 -5.86 -26.80 1.43
N VAL A 17 -5.55 -25.89 2.35
CA VAL A 17 -4.17 -25.44 2.62
C VAL A 17 -3.95 -25.34 4.13
N SER A 18 -2.71 -25.58 4.56
CA SER A 18 -2.34 -25.39 5.97
C SER A 18 -2.20 -23.91 6.31
N GLY A 19 -2.53 -23.53 7.54
CA GLY A 19 -2.44 -22.13 7.99
C GLY A 19 -1.02 -21.58 7.89
N ILE A 20 -0.02 -22.38 8.24
CA ILE A 20 1.40 -21.97 8.19
C ILE A 20 1.82 -21.69 6.75
N GLU A 21 1.49 -22.59 5.84
CA GLU A 21 1.84 -22.46 4.43
C GLU A 21 1.15 -21.27 3.76
N ALA A 22 -0.14 -21.06 4.05
CA ALA A 22 -0.86 -19.89 3.60
C ALA A 22 -0.23 -18.59 4.12
N LEU A 23 0.17 -18.58 5.40
CA LEU A 23 0.86 -17.45 6.00
C LEU A 23 2.21 -17.19 5.29
N CYS A 24 3.02 -18.23 5.05
CA CYS A 24 4.28 -18.11 4.32
C CYS A 24 4.09 -17.56 2.90
N ILE A 25 3.12 -18.07 2.14
CA ILE A 25 2.80 -17.57 0.79
C ILE A 25 2.46 -16.07 0.84
N THR A 26 1.65 -15.66 1.82
CA THR A 26 1.26 -14.25 1.94
C THR A 26 2.38 -13.34 2.39
N LEU A 27 3.17 -13.74 3.38
CA LEU A 27 4.32 -12.97 3.86
C LEU A 27 5.38 -12.81 2.79
N GLU A 28 5.68 -13.87 2.04
CA GLU A 28 6.64 -13.81 0.94
C GLU A 28 6.18 -12.85 -0.16
N ARG A 29 4.88 -12.85 -0.48
CA ARG A 29 4.30 -11.97 -1.50
C ARG A 29 4.18 -10.51 -1.05
N LEU A 30 4.05 -10.26 0.25
CA LEU A 30 4.04 -8.91 0.82
C LEU A 30 5.45 -8.36 1.04
N ALA A 31 6.41 -9.21 1.40
CA ALA A 31 7.81 -8.82 1.63
C ALA A 31 8.52 -8.46 0.32
N TYR A 32 8.26 -9.25 -0.72
CA TYR A 32 8.72 -9.00 -2.07
C TYR A 32 7.51 -9.22 -2.97
N LEU A 33 7.17 -8.26 -3.85
CA LEU A 33 6.08 -8.39 -4.82
C LEU A 33 6.42 -9.46 -5.87
N SER A 34 6.58 -10.70 -5.40
CA SER A 34 7.04 -11.88 -6.11
C SER A 34 6.03 -12.24 -7.18
N ARG A 35 6.53 -12.71 -8.32
CA ARG A 35 5.64 -13.17 -9.39
C ARG A 35 4.98 -14.46 -8.93
N TRP A 36 3.74 -14.68 -9.35
CA TRP A 36 3.07 -15.95 -9.09
C TRP A 36 3.90 -17.14 -9.59
N ARG A 37 4.62 -16.97 -10.71
CA ARG A 37 5.51 -18.00 -11.29
C ARG A 37 6.59 -18.47 -10.32
N ASP A 38 7.19 -17.56 -9.57
CA ASP A 38 8.25 -17.91 -8.62
C ASP A 38 7.67 -18.70 -7.43
N LEU A 39 6.46 -18.32 -7.01
CA LEU A 39 5.70 -19.02 -5.96
C LEU A 39 5.17 -20.38 -6.42
N LEU A 40 4.84 -20.53 -7.71
CA LEU A 40 4.43 -21.80 -8.33
C LEU A 40 5.53 -22.85 -8.18
N GLU A 41 6.77 -22.51 -8.53
CA GLU A 41 7.92 -23.42 -8.42
C GLU A 41 8.24 -23.77 -6.96
N LYS A 42 8.15 -22.79 -6.06
CA LYS A 42 8.48 -22.98 -4.65
C LYS A 42 7.45 -23.79 -3.86
N TYR A 43 6.16 -23.53 -4.08
CA TYR A 43 5.06 -24.13 -3.31
C TYR A 43 4.36 -25.27 -4.05
N GLY A 44 4.70 -25.54 -5.31
CA GLY A 44 4.13 -26.63 -6.10
C GLY A 44 2.62 -26.52 -6.35
N ARG A 45 2.07 -25.30 -6.32
CA ARG A 45 0.63 -25.04 -6.49
C ARG A 45 0.36 -24.23 -7.74
N SER A 46 -0.84 -24.41 -8.32
CA SER A 46 -1.30 -23.59 -9.43
C SER A 46 -1.41 -22.11 -9.03
N SER A 47 -1.28 -21.22 -10.02
CA SER A 47 -1.45 -19.77 -9.82
C SER A 47 -2.79 -19.43 -9.17
N SER A 48 -3.87 -20.07 -9.61
CA SER A 48 -5.22 -19.87 -9.08
C SER A 48 -5.33 -20.22 -7.60
N ASN A 49 -4.73 -21.34 -7.19
CA ASN A 49 -4.72 -21.75 -5.80
C ASN A 49 -3.93 -20.75 -4.93
N LEU A 50 -2.74 -20.35 -5.38
CA LEU A 50 -1.92 -19.34 -4.71
C LEU A 50 -2.65 -18.00 -4.56
N SER A 51 -3.36 -17.54 -5.60
CA SER A 51 -4.13 -16.30 -5.55
C SER A 51 -5.31 -16.38 -4.59
N SER A 52 -6.05 -17.49 -4.58
CA SER A 52 -7.18 -17.68 -3.66
C SER A 52 -6.73 -17.75 -2.20
N VAL A 53 -5.61 -18.44 -1.93
CA VAL A 53 -5.00 -18.50 -0.59
C VAL A 53 -4.55 -17.10 -0.13
N PHE A 54 -3.85 -16.37 -1.00
CA PHE A 54 -3.40 -15.02 -0.71
C PHE A 54 -4.58 -14.10 -0.38
N TYR A 55 -5.61 -14.11 -1.23
CA TYR A 55 -6.80 -13.29 -1.03
C TYR A 55 -7.52 -13.63 0.28
N TYR A 56 -7.69 -14.92 0.59
CA TYR A 56 -8.31 -15.36 1.84
C TYR A 56 -7.59 -14.80 3.08
N VAL A 57 -6.27 -14.94 3.13
CA VAL A 57 -5.46 -14.46 4.26
C VAL A 57 -5.44 -12.94 4.32
N CYS A 58 -5.34 -12.24 3.18
CA CYS A 58 -5.43 -10.77 3.14
C CYS A 58 -6.79 -10.26 3.62
N LYS A 59 -7.89 -10.91 3.24
CA LYS A 59 -9.24 -10.59 3.73
C LYS A 59 -9.35 -10.84 5.24
N HIS A 60 -8.76 -11.93 5.73
CA HIS A 60 -8.71 -12.23 7.17
C HIS A 60 -7.89 -11.19 7.94
N LEU A 61 -6.73 -10.78 7.42
CA LEU A 61 -5.89 -9.74 7.99
C LEU A 61 -6.62 -8.39 7.99
N SER A 62 -7.21 -7.99 6.87
CA SER A 62 -7.93 -6.71 6.73
C SER A 62 -9.11 -6.62 7.69
N THR A 63 -9.94 -7.67 7.80
CA THR A 63 -11.07 -7.67 8.74
C THR A 63 -10.62 -7.56 10.19
N ARG A 64 -9.56 -8.25 10.58
CA ARG A 64 -9.01 -8.21 11.95
C ARG A 64 -8.27 -6.92 12.27
N CYS A 65 -7.48 -6.43 11.33
CA CYS A 65 -6.65 -5.23 11.48
C CYS A 65 -7.34 -3.97 10.97
N SER A 66 -8.63 -4.02 10.64
CA SER A 66 -9.40 -2.87 10.15
C SER A 66 -9.29 -1.66 11.08
N LEU A 67 -9.30 -1.90 12.38
CA LEU A 67 -9.10 -0.87 13.41
C LEU A 67 -7.69 -0.26 13.41
N LEU A 68 -6.68 -0.99 12.95
CA LEU A 68 -5.29 -0.52 12.83
C LEU A 68 -5.01 0.13 11.48
N LEU A 69 -5.82 -0.17 10.46
CA LEU A 69 -5.73 0.41 9.12
C LEU A 69 -6.52 1.72 9.01
N GLY A 70 -7.45 1.97 9.93
CA GLY A 70 -8.15 3.24 10.06
C GLY A 70 -7.32 4.30 10.79
N VAL A 71 -7.81 5.53 10.77
CA VAL A 71 -7.19 6.64 11.51
C VAL A 71 -7.29 6.39 13.01
N ASP A 72 -6.16 6.35 13.71
CA ASP A 72 -6.11 6.16 15.16
C ASP A 72 -6.46 7.45 15.92
N TRP A 73 -7.76 7.76 15.93
CA TRP A 73 -8.29 8.92 16.64
C TRP A 73 -8.07 8.86 18.15
N ASN A 74 -7.94 7.66 18.74
CA ASN A 74 -7.70 7.53 20.19
C ASN A 74 -6.33 8.08 20.58
N ARG A 75 -5.33 7.92 19.71
CA ARG A 75 -4.00 8.51 19.88
C ARG A 75 -3.98 10.01 19.56
N ILE A 76 -4.68 10.41 18.49
CA ILE A 76 -4.61 11.79 17.96
C ILE A 76 -5.41 12.77 18.80
N SER A 77 -6.63 12.41 19.21
CA SER A 77 -7.55 13.31 19.93
C SER A 77 -6.96 13.96 21.18
N PRO A 78 -6.30 13.23 22.10
CA PRO A 78 -5.73 13.84 23.31
C PRO A 78 -4.45 14.66 23.03
N SER A 79 -3.79 14.43 21.89
CA SER A 79 -2.51 15.07 21.55
C SER A 79 -2.65 16.21 20.54
N LEU A 80 -3.88 16.56 20.15
CA LEU A 80 -4.14 17.51 19.07
C LEU A 80 -3.57 18.89 19.38
N GLU A 81 -3.72 19.38 20.62
CA GLU A 81 -3.17 20.66 21.04
C GLU A 81 -1.64 20.68 20.92
N ASN A 82 -0.98 19.61 21.37
CA ASN A 82 0.47 19.45 21.25
C ASN A 82 0.95 19.41 19.79
N PHE A 83 0.12 18.94 18.86
CA PHE A 83 0.44 18.93 17.43
C PHE A 83 0.24 20.31 16.78
N VAL A 84 -0.77 21.07 17.20
CA VAL A 84 -1.12 22.36 16.60
C VAL A 84 -0.23 23.50 17.12
N SER A 85 0.10 23.53 18.42
CA SER A 85 0.87 24.66 19.02
C SER A 85 2.22 24.92 18.34
N PRO A 86 3.07 23.91 18.05
CA PRO A 86 4.37 24.14 17.41
C PRO A 86 4.24 24.65 15.96
N VAL A 87 3.19 24.23 15.24
CA VAL A 87 2.94 24.67 13.86
C VAL A 87 2.51 26.14 13.84
N HIS A 88 1.69 26.54 14.81
CA HIS A 88 1.24 27.92 14.96
C HIS A 88 2.37 28.88 15.35
N VAL A 89 3.26 28.48 16.27
CA VAL A 89 4.44 29.28 16.68
C VAL A 89 5.38 29.54 15.51
N LYS A 90 5.42 28.66 14.51
CA LYS A 90 6.29 28.76 13.34
C LYS A 90 5.73 29.63 12.21
N GLU A 91 4.77 30.50 12.53
CA GLU A 91 4.08 31.43 11.61
C GLU A 91 3.39 30.76 10.41
N ALA A 92 2.88 29.53 10.60
CA ALA A 92 1.99 28.96 9.60
C ALA A 92 0.67 29.76 9.59
N THR A 93 0.25 30.23 8.41
CA THR A 93 -1.05 30.89 8.18
C THR A 93 -2.26 29.97 8.44
N LEU A 94 -2.03 28.69 8.72
CA LEU A 94 -3.04 27.66 8.93
C LEU A 94 -3.22 27.36 10.42
N PHE A 95 -4.42 27.63 10.93
CA PHE A 95 -4.79 27.50 12.33
C PHE A 95 -5.60 26.20 12.56
N ASN A 96 -4.96 25.03 12.54
CA ASN A 96 -5.54 23.68 12.85
C ASN A 96 -4.78 22.50 12.18
N VAL A 97 -3.54 22.68 11.75
CA VAL A 97 -2.78 21.59 11.12
C VAL A 97 -2.31 20.62 12.21
N TRP A 98 -2.78 19.38 12.14
CA TRP A 98 -2.43 18.31 13.09
C TRP A 98 -1.63 17.16 12.44
N GLY A 99 -1.46 17.19 11.12
CA GLY A 99 -0.74 16.17 10.37
C GLY A 99 -0.33 16.68 8.99
N PHE A 100 0.70 16.06 8.43
CA PHE A 100 1.29 16.42 7.14
C PHE A 100 1.06 15.30 6.15
N ILE A 101 0.74 15.68 4.91
CA ILE A 101 0.72 14.73 3.80
C ILE A 101 2.16 14.38 3.48
N ASP A 102 2.53 13.14 3.77
CA ASP A 102 3.78 12.56 3.32
C ASP A 102 3.49 11.61 2.16
N GLY A 103 4.25 11.75 1.08
CA GLY A 103 4.23 10.81 -0.02
C GLY A 103 5.43 9.91 0.13
N PRO A 104 5.34 8.77 0.85
CA PRO A 104 6.38 7.78 0.76
C PRO A 104 6.36 7.26 -0.69
N PHE A 105 7.24 7.81 -1.51
CA PHE A 105 7.65 7.21 -2.77
C PHE A 105 8.40 5.92 -2.44
N GLY A 106 7.64 4.91 -2.02
CA GLY A 106 8.11 3.54 -1.93
C GLY A 106 8.28 3.04 -3.35
N ALA A 107 9.48 3.16 -3.90
CA ALA A 107 9.91 2.37 -5.03
C ALA A 107 9.93 0.89 -4.61
N PHE A 108 8.76 0.27 -4.49
CA PHE A 108 8.65 -1.17 -4.60
C PHE A 108 8.90 -1.50 -6.06
N VAL A 109 10.18 -1.54 -6.42
CA VAL A 109 10.63 -1.97 -7.73
C VAL A 109 10.13 -3.39 -7.91
N ALA A 110 9.09 -3.56 -8.73
CA ALA A 110 8.78 -4.86 -9.30
C ALA A 110 9.94 -5.20 -10.24
N GLN A 111 11.03 -5.76 -9.71
CA GLN A 111 12.08 -6.31 -10.55
C GLN A 111 11.50 -7.55 -11.23
N GLY A 112 11.07 -7.33 -12.46
CA GLY A 112 10.55 -8.36 -13.32
C GLY A 112 10.40 -7.80 -14.72
N THR A 113 11.42 -8.02 -15.54
CA THR A 113 11.50 -7.62 -16.94
C THR A 113 10.35 -8.22 -17.77
N VAL A 114 9.89 -7.41 -18.74
CA VAL A 114 9.09 -7.74 -19.94
C VAL A 114 7.61 -8.13 -19.74
N CYS A 115 6.72 -7.18 -19.37
CA CYS A 115 5.37 -7.08 -20.02
C CYS A 115 4.51 -5.86 -19.64
N SER A 116 4.96 -4.94 -18.78
CA SER A 116 4.26 -3.66 -18.55
C SER A 116 5.22 -2.50 -18.81
N ARG A 117 5.59 -2.31 -20.07
CA ARG A 117 6.46 -1.18 -20.49
C ARG A 117 5.70 0.13 -20.69
N GLU A 118 4.36 0.12 -20.70
CA GLU A 118 3.57 1.30 -21.12
C GLU A 118 2.70 1.95 -20.04
N LEU A 119 2.58 1.39 -18.83
CA LEU A 119 1.49 1.82 -17.92
C LEU A 119 1.89 2.52 -16.62
N CYS A 120 3.16 2.55 -16.20
CA CYS A 120 3.53 3.18 -14.93
C CYS A 120 4.93 3.82 -14.97
N THR A 121 5.07 4.95 -15.68
CA THR A 121 6.25 5.81 -15.60
C THR A 121 5.92 7.08 -14.82
N VAL A 122 6.44 7.22 -13.59
CA VAL A 122 6.38 8.49 -12.87
C VAL A 122 7.49 9.41 -13.41
N GLY A 123 7.11 10.52 -14.04
CA GLY A 123 7.97 11.38 -14.88
C GLY A 123 9.14 12.12 -14.23
N HIS A 124 9.60 11.77 -13.02
CA HIS A 124 10.76 12.43 -12.39
C HIS A 124 11.90 11.48 -11.98
N ARG A 125 11.60 10.20 -11.74
CA ARG A 125 12.60 9.12 -11.65
C ARG A 125 11.96 7.94 -12.35
N ARG A 126 12.64 7.33 -13.32
CA ARG A 126 12.19 6.18 -14.12
C ARG A 126 12.04 4.87 -13.29
N SER A 127 11.53 4.97 -12.07
CA SER A 127 11.19 3.86 -11.19
C SER A 127 9.72 3.52 -11.40
N GLN A 128 9.47 2.30 -11.87
CA GLN A 128 8.14 1.68 -11.82
C GLN A 128 7.78 1.51 -10.33
N GLY A 129 6.61 2.00 -9.93
CA GLY A 129 6.22 1.96 -8.52
C GLY A 129 4.76 2.33 -8.30
N VAL A 130 4.22 1.82 -7.19
CA VAL A 130 2.87 2.10 -6.72
C VAL A 130 2.92 3.32 -5.81
N LYS A 131 2.07 4.32 -6.05
CA LYS A 131 2.01 5.51 -5.20
C LYS A 131 1.13 5.24 -3.99
N HIS A 132 1.65 5.59 -2.82
CA HIS A 132 0.92 5.67 -1.57
C HIS A 132 1.04 7.09 -1.03
N GLN A 133 -0.02 7.57 -0.40
CA GLN A 133 -0.07 8.87 0.25
C GLN A 133 -0.44 8.65 1.70
N SER A 134 0.41 9.08 2.63
CA SER A 134 0.16 8.96 4.06
C SER A 134 -0.08 10.32 4.71
N ILE A 135 -0.82 10.32 5.81
CA ILE A 135 -0.87 11.45 6.74
C ILE A 135 0.03 11.08 7.90
N THR A 136 1.07 11.87 8.15
CA THR A 136 2.03 11.67 9.24
C THR A 136 1.81 12.73 10.30
N THR A 137 1.61 12.32 11.56
CA THR A 137 1.48 13.24 12.69
C THR A 137 2.85 13.81 13.09
N PRO A 138 2.91 14.97 13.78
CA PRO A 138 4.17 15.62 14.16
C PRO A 138 5.13 14.79 15.03
N ASP A 139 4.64 13.72 15.65
CA ASP A 139 5.46 12.73 16.37
C ASP A 139 6.13 11.68 15.45
N GLY A 140 5.92 11.77 14.14
CA GLY A 140 6.52 10.90 13.13
C GLY A 140 5.75 9.61 12.86
N ILE A 141 4.57 9.44 13.45
CA ILE A 141 3.74 8.25 13.26
C ILE A 141 2.78 8.46 12.09
N ILE A 142 2.63 7.46 11.22
CA ILE A 142 1.63 7.48 10.14
C ILE A 142 0.24 7.30 10.75
N ALA A 143 -0.61 8.32 10.63
CA ALA A 143 -1.99 8.31 11.09
C ALA A 143 -2.95 7.67 10.09
N HIS A 144 -2.66 7.76 8.79
CA HIS A 144 -3.49 7.18 7.74
C HIS A 144 -2.63 6.88 6.51
N MET A 145 -2.98 5.84 5.75
CA MET A 145 -2.36 5.54 4.47
C MET A 145 -3.43 5.32 3.40
N TYR A 146 -3.30 6.05 2.30
CA TYR A 146 -4.10 5.92 1.09
C TYR A 146 -3.26 5.29 -0.03
N GLY A 147 -3.83 4.37 -0.79
CA GLY A 147 -3.15 3.59 -1.83
C GLY A 147 -3.54 2.12 -1.74
N PRO A 148 -3.17 1.27 -2.72
CA PRO A 148 -2.25 1.50 -3.84
C PRO A 148 -2.91 2.24 -5.02
N ALA A 149 -2.32 3.34 -5.48
CA ALA A 149 -2.73 4.02 -6.71
C ALA A 149 -1.70 3.79 -7.83
N GLU A 150 -2.20 3.44 -9.03
CA GLU A 150 -1.37 3.36 -10.23
C GLU A 150 -0.80 4.75 -10.55
N GLY A 151 0.51 4.81 -10.78
CA GLY A 151 1.17 6.05 -11.18
C GLY A 151 0.88 6.37 -12.63
N CYS A 152 -0.28 6.93 -12.95
CA CYS A 152 -0.56 7.45 -14.29
C CYS A 152 0.23 8.75 -14.51
N SER A 153 1.02 8.81 -15.58
CA SER A 153 1.39 10.08 -16.20
C SER A 153 0.23 10.51 -17.10
N CYS A 154 -0.48 11.59 -16.76
CA CYS A 154 -1.23 12.31 -17.77
C CYS A 154 -0.21 12.84 -18.78
N GLY A 155 -0.25 12.32 -20.01
CA GLY A 155 0.35 13.01 -21.14
C GLY A 155 -0.51 14.23 -21.41
N GLU A 156 -0.15 15.37 -20.82
CA GLU A 156 -0.66 16.66 -21.25
C GLU A 156 -0.11 16.89 -22.66
N VAL A 157 -0.97 16.63 -23.66
CA VAL A 157 -0.71 17.08 -25.02
C VAL A 157 -0.88 18.58 -24.99
N ASP A 158 0.22 19.29 -24.75
CA ASP A 158 0.33 20.72 -25.06
C ASP A 158 0.05 20.88 -26.55
N SER A 159 -1.21 21.13 -26.88
CA SER A 159 -1.59 21.66 -28.18
C SER A 159 -0.96 23.04 -28.28
N LYS A 160 0.16 23.09 -29.01
CA LYS A 160 0.82 24.31 -29.46
C LYS A 160 -0.23 25.33 -29.92
N ILE A 161 -0.41 26.37 -29.12
CA ILE A 161 -0.82 27.67 -29.62
C ILE A 161 0.41 28.18 -30.38
N THR A 162 0.48 27.85 -31.66
CA THR A 162 1.33 28.58 -32.61
C THR A 162 0.51 29.70 -33.18
N ASP A 163 1.01 30.91 -32.92
CA ASP A 163 0.66 32.18 -33.53
C ASP A 163 0.32 32.06 -35.01
N ARG A 164 -0.76 32.74 -35.41
CA ARG A 164 -0.88 33.33 -36.73
C ARG A 164 -1.34 34.77 -36.54
N GLU A 165 -0.52 35.66 -37.09
CA GLU A 165 -0.79 37.07 -37.39
C GLU A 165 -2.15 37.29 -38.07
#